data_AF-A0A765FG13-F1
#
_entry.id   AF-A0A765FG13-F1
#
_cell.length_a   1.000
_cell.length_b   1.000
_cell.length_c   1.000
_cell.angle_alpha   90.00
_cell.angle_beta   90.00
_cell.angle_gamma   90.00
#
_symmetry.space_group_name_H-M   'P 1'
#
loop_
_entity.id
_entity.type
_entity.pdbx_description
1 polymer ?
#
loop_
_entity_poly.entity_id
_entity_poly.type
_entity_poly.pdbx_seq_one_letter_code
_entity_poly.pdbx_strand_id
1 'polypeptide(L)'
;MSYNRQPVAEDPMQIWGAVGVLLILLLFVIWLFLPEVVYASCLILHTLWGLVDWGPFHNYAAPRYNLLAMTGNNAANISYSQWVNVMEQTIGILWMYLLPVTLWCLWEWYQHPGQSRFTRRPVDITRLPHIFASLSPAIAPVLADGDPEKLFHGGKRPERRVALTPEAFVEQHTLITNMQLDVAAARRCFMAQLGKPLTSWKDMAPHEKALFAIFGLQYFLDDRKAALKLMDTLNLSCRIKSKRDSGK
;
A
#
# COMPACT_ATOMS: atom_id res chain seq x y z
N MET A 1 10.30 15.83 28.12
CA MET A 1 9.40 16.90 27.64
C MET A 1 8.60 16.35 26.46
N SER A 2 7.35 15.97 26.70
CA SER A 2 6.42 15.47 25.68
C SER A 2 5.83 16.68 24.95
N TYR A 3 6.17 16.87 23.68
CA TYR A 3 5.51 17.85 22.82
C TYR A 3 4.08 17.39 22.55
N ASN A 4 3.15 17.93 23.33
CA ASN A 4 1.71 17.75 23.12
C ASN A 4 1.31 18.64 21.92
N ARG A 5 1.22 18.08 20.71
CA ARG A 5 0.57 18.79 19.59
C ARG A 5 -0.92 18.86 19.93
N GLN A 6 -1.36 20.01 20.42
CA GLN A 6 -2.78 20.33 20.42
C GLN A 6 -3.24 20.43 18.96
N PRO A 7 -4.32 19.74 18.55
CA PRO A 7 -4.93 20.00 17.26
C PRO A 7 -5.48 21.43 17.29
N VAL A 8 -4.97 22.28 16.41
CA VAL A 8 -5.62 23.57 16.12
C VAL A 8 -6.98 23.22 15.53
N ALA A 9 -8.02 23.29 16.35
CA ALA A 9 -9.38 23.19 15.88
C ALA A 9 -9.64 24.46 15.05
N GLU A 10 -9.47 24.36 13.74
CA GLU A 10 -9.89 25.43 12.82
C GLU A 10 -11.39 25.62 13.00
N ASP A 11 -11.80 26.84 13.37
CA ASP A 11 -13.20 27.15 13.59
C ASP A 11 -13.98 26.89 12.29
N PRO A 12 -15.03 26.03 12.32
CA PRO A 12 -15.75 25.65 11.10
C PRO A 12 -16.33 26.88 10.38
N MET A 13 -16.62 27.96 11.11
CA MET A 13 -17.12 29.22 10.55
C MET A 13 -16.09 29.98 9.69
N GLN A 14 -14.78 29.83 9.97
CA GLN A 14 -13.72 30.36 9.08
C GLN A 14 -13.64 29.57 7.77
N ILE A 15 -13.77 28.24 7.83
CA ILE A 15 -13.73 27.38 6.64
C ILE A 15 -14.94 27.69 5.73
N TRP A 16 -16.15 27.73 6.29
CA TRP A 16 -17.36 28.06 5.52
C TRP A 16 -17.36 29.50 5.01
N GLY A 17 -16.80 30.45 5.78
CA GLY A 17 -16.60 31.83 5.34
C GLY A 17 -15.64 31.93 4.16
N ALA A 18 -14.49 31.24 4.22
CA ALA A 18 -13.52 31.19 3.12
C ALA A 18 -14.11 30.54 1.86
N VAL A 19 -14.87 29.46 2.00
CA VAL A 19 -15.59 28.81 0.88
C VAL A 19 -16.61 29.76 0.27
N GLY A 20 -17.37 30.50 1.08
CA GLY A 20 -18.32 31.50 0.60
C GLY A 20 -17.66 32.63 -0.19
N VAL A 21 -16.55 33.16 0.31
CA VAL A 21 -15.76 34.20 -0.40
C VAL A 21 -15.20 33.67 -1.72
N LEU A 22 -14.68 32.44 -1.73
CA LEU A 22 -14.19 31.78 -2.94
C LEU A 22 -15.30 31.58 -3.98
N LEU A 23 -16.50 31.19 -3.55
CA LEU A 23 -17.67 31.06 -4.43
C LEU A 23 -18.08 32.40 -5.05
N ILE A 24 -18.09 33.47 -4.27
CA ILE A 24 -18.41 34.81 -4.76
C ILE A 24 -17.37 35.28 -5.77
N LEU A 25 -16.08 35.09 -5.47
CA LEU A 25 -14.99 35.40 -6.40
C LEU A 25 -15.10 34.58 -7.69
N LEU A 26 -15.43 33.29 -7.60
CA LEU A 26 -15.65 32.42 -8.76
C LEU A 26 -16.82 32.93 -9.62
N LEU A 27 -17.96 33.28 -9.01
CA LEU A 27 -19.11 33.84 -9.73
C LEU A 27 -18.77 35.17 -10.39
N PHE A 28 -17.97 36.01 -9.73
CA PHE A 28 -17.49 37.27 -10.29
C PHE A 28 -16.58 37.05 -11.50
N VAL A 29 -15.68 36.07 -11.44
CA VAL A 29 -14.82 35.68 -12.58
C VAL A 29 -15.67 35.12 -13.73
N ILE A 30 -16.64 34.25 -13.46
CA ILE A 30 -17.56 33.71 -14.47
C ILE A 30 -18.35 34.82 -15.15
N TRP A 31 -18.77 35.84 -14.39
CA TRP A 31 -19.47 36.99 -14.94
C TRP A 31 -18.57 37.86 -15.82
N LEU A 32 -17.30 38.06 -15.44
CA LEU A 32 -16.33 38.83 -16.21
C LEU A 32 -15.95 38.16 -17.54
N PHE A 33 -15.90 36.82 -17.56
CA PHE A 33 -15.60 36.00 -18.74
C PHE A 33 -16.83 35.29 -19.31
N LEU A 34 -18.01 35.90 -19.16
CA LEU A 34 -19.27 35.34 -19.64
C LEU A 34 -19.24 34.95 -21.13
N PRO A 35 -18.71 35.75 -22.07
CA PRO A 35 -18.68 35.36 -23.48
C PRO A 35 -17.74 34.17 -23.72
N GLU A 36 -16.60 34.07 -23.03
CA GLU A 36 -15.70 32.92 -23.11
C GLU A 36 -16.35 31.65 -22.52
N VAL A 37 -17.09 31.77 -21.42
CA VAL A 37 -17.84 30.66 -20.80
C VAL A 37 -18.96 30.18 -21.72
N VAL A 38 -19.71 31.09 -22.34
CA VAL A 38 -20.75 30.76 -23.33
C VAL A 38 -20.13 30.04 -24.53
N TYR A 39 -19.03 30.55 -25.06
CA TYR A 39 -18.33 29.89 -26.17
C TYR A 39 -17.81 28.50 -25.79
N ALA A 40 -17.11 28.38 -24.65
CA ALA A 40 -16.53 27.12 -24.20
C ALA A 40 -17.60 26.06 -23.90
N SER A 41 -18.69 26.44 -23.22
CA SER A 41 -19.81 25.53 -22.94
C SER A 41 -20.50 25.07 -24.24
N CYS A 42 -20.75 25.99 -25.18
CA CYS A 42 -21.29 25.65 -26.49
C CYS A 42 -20.35 24.76 -27.29
N LEU A 43 -19.05 25.00 -27.25
CA LEU A 43 -18.04 24.19 -27.95
C LEU A 43 -17.97 22.76 -27.39
N ILE A 44 -17.92 22.62 -26.06
CA ILE A 44 -17.92 21.30 -25.41
C ILE A 44 -19.19 20.54 -25.79
N LEU A 45 -20.36 21.14 -25.63
CA LEU A 45 -21.62 20.49 -25.99
C LEU A 45 -21.69 20.20 -27.49
N HIS A 46 -21.20 21.09 -28.34
CA HIS A 46 -21.16 20.88 -29.79
C HIS A 46 -20.31 19.67 -30.16
N THR A 47 -19.13 19.50 -29.55
CA THR A 47 -18.29 18.31 -29.76
C THR A 47 -18.98 17.03 -29.30
N LEU A 48 -19.64 17.05 -28.14
CA LEU A 48 -20.38 15.89 -27.61
C LEU A 48 -21.58 15.53 -28.50
N TRP A 49 -22.34 16.52 -28.97
CA TRP A 49 -23.44 16.29 -29.91
C TRP A 49 -22.95 15.78 -31.26
N GLY A 50 -21.81 16.27 -31.76
CA GLY A 50 -21.20 15.77 -32.99
C GLY A 50 -20.73 14.31 -32.88
N LEU A 51 -20.30 13.87 -31.68
CA LEU A 51 -19.94 12.48 -31.43
C LEU A 51 -21.13 11.53 -31.38
N VAL A 52 -22.36 12.03 -31.19
CA VAL A 52 -23.60 11.22 -31.13
C VAL A 52 -24.41 11.30 -32.42
N ASP A 53 -24.01 12.17 -33.36
CA ASP A 53 -24.73 12.43 -34.61
C ASP A 53 -24.62 11.27 -35.62
N TRP A 54 -25.22 10.12 -35.30
CA TRP A 54 -25.20 8.91 -36.12
C TRP A 54 -26.63 8.55 -36.53
N GLY A 55 -26.86 8.45 -37.84
CA GLY A 55 -28.06 7.89 -38.49
C GLY A 55 -29.40 8.18 -37.78
N PRO A 56 -29.92 7.26 -36.95
CA PRO A 56 -31.21 7.42 -36.27
C PRO A 56 -31.28 8.60 -35.30
N PHE A 57 -30.15 9.05 -34.73
CA PHE A 57 -30.10 10.17 -33.79
C PHE A 57 -29.94 11.53 -34.47
N HIS A 58 -29.70 11.57 -35.79
CA HIS A 58 -29.44 12.80 -36.53
C HIS A 58 -30.58 13.81 -36.42
N ASN A 59 -31.83 13.35 -36.55
CA ASN A 59 -33.01 14.22 -36.45
C ASN A 59 -33.14 14.90 -35.07
N TYR A 60 -32.57 14.30 -34.03
CA TYR A 60 -32.60 14.84 -32.66
C TYR A 60 -31.35 15.66 -32.33
N ALA A 61 -30.19 15.28 -32.87
CA ALA A 61 -28.91 15.93 -32.66
C ALA A 61 -28.74 17.19 -33.51
N ALA A 62 -29.07 17.14 -34.81
CA ALA A 62 -28.89 18.23 -35.76
C ALA A 62 -29.48 19.59 -35.32
N PRO A 63 -30.73 19.70 -34.81
CA PRO A 63 -31.26 21.00 -34.38
C PRO A 63 -30.50 21.57 -33.17
N ARG A 64 -30.08 20.71 -32.24
CA ARG A 64 -29.33 21.10 -31.03
C ARG A 64 -27.89 21.48 -31.37
N TYR A 65 -27.27 20.71 -32.26
CA TYR A 65 -25.93 20.93 -32.80
C TYR A 65 -25.82 22.28 -33.52
N ASN A 66 -26.80 22.61 -34.37
CA ASN A 66 -26.86 23.89 -35.08
C ASN A 66 -27.15 25.08 -34.15
N LEU A 67 -28.04 24.90 -33.17
CA LEU A 67 -28.35 25.92 -32.17
C LEU A 67 -27.12 26.25 -31.30
N LEU A 68 -26.31 25.26 -30.95
CA LEU A 68 -25.03 25.46 -30.24
C LEU A 68 -24.00 26.19 -31.11
N ALA A 69 -23.93 25.89 -32.41
CA ALA A 69 -23.02 26.57 -33.34
C ALA A 69 -23.42 28.05 -33.55
N MET A 70 -24.71 28.34 -33.72
CA MET A 70 -25.21 29.72 -33.85
C MET A 70 -25.00 30.54 -32.58
N THR A 71 -25.18 29.90 -31.41
CA THR A 71 -24.99 30.52 -30.09
C THR A 71 -23.50 30.75 -29.80
N GLY A 72 -22.65 29.78 -30.10
CA GLY A 72 -21.19 29.90 -29.93
C GLY A 72 -20.59 31.00 -30.82
N ASN A 73 -21.01 31.08 -32.08
CA ASN A 73 -20.52 32.11 -33.02
C ASN A 73 -20.97 33.53 -32.65
N ASN A 74 -22.05 33.67 -31.88
CA ASN A 74 -22.58 34.95 -31.41
C ASN A 74 -22.37 35.17 -29.90
N ALA A 75 -21.43 34.45 -29.26
CA ALA A 75 -21.28 34.43 -27.80
C ALA A 75 -21.10 35.83 -27.16
N ALA A 76 -20.55 36.80 -27.89
CA ALA A 76 -20.37 38.18 -27.42
C ALA A 76 -21.68 38.96 -27.25
N ASN A 77 -22.76 38.58 -27.95
CA ASN A 77 -24.02 39.31 -28.00
C ASN A 77 -25.16 38.61 -27.25
N ILE A 78 -24.87 37.48 -26.60
CA ILE A 78 -25.89 36.62 -25.99
C ILE A 78 -26.02 36.96 -24.51
N SER A 79 -27.26 37.14 -24.06
CA SER A 79 -27.54 37.36 -22.64
C SER A 79 -27.47 36.06 -21.84
N TYR A 80 -27.23 36.16 -20.54
CA TYR A 80 -27.20 35.01 -19.63
C TYR A 80 -28.49 34.17 -19.70
N SER A 81 -29.67 34.81 -19.78
CA SER A 81 -30.95 34.10 -19.85
C SER A 81 -31.12 33.33 -21.16
N GLN A 82 -30.65 33.88 -22.27
CA GLN A 82 -30.64 33.18 -23.56
C GLN A 82 -29.69 31.97 -23.51
N TRP A 83 -28.51 32.12 -22.92
CA TRP A 83 -27.58 31.01 -22.73
C TRP A 83 -28.19 29.89 -21.87
N VAL A 84 -28.84 30.20 -20.75
CA VAL A 84 -29.49 29.19 -19.90
C VAL A 84 -30.56 28.41 -20.67
N ASN A 85 -31.38 29.08 -21.47
CA ASN A 85 -32.40 28.40 -22.31
C ASN A 85 -31.75 27.46 -23.34
N VAL A 86 -30.63 27.86 -23.94
CA VAL A 86 -29.85 27.02 -24.87
C VAL A 86 -29.28 25.80 -24.13
N MET A 87 -28.74 26.00 -22.92
CA MET A 87 -28.22 24.92 -22.08
C MET A 87 -29.33 23.94 -21.69
N GLU A 88 -30.50 24.41 -21.25
CA GLU A 88 -31.63 23.56 -20.88
C GLU A 88 -32.01 22.57 -22.00
N GLN A 89 -31.98 23.02 -23.25
CA GLN A 89 -32.32 22.19 -24.40
C GLN A 89 -31.23 21.20 -24.83
N THR A 90 -29.97 21.46 -24.46
CA THR A 90 -28.78 20.78 -25.03
C THR A 90 -27.98 19.98 -24.00
N ILE A 91 -28.11 20.28 -22.71
CA ILE A 91 -27.34 19.67 -21.61
C ILE A 91 -27.67 18.19 -21.39
N GLY A 92 -28.84 17.73 -21.85
CA GLY A 92 -29.29 16.34 -21.70
C GLY A 92 -28.31 15.30 -22.24
N ILE A 93 -27.48 15.66 -23.22
CA ILE A 93 -26.45 14.76 -23.75
C ILE A 93 -25.41 14.33 -22.72
N LEU A 94 -25.15 15.15 -21.70
CA LEU A 94 -24.20 14.81 -20.65
C LEU A 94 -24.60 13.52 -19.92
N TRP A 95 -25.90 13.25 -19.76
CA TRP A 95 -26.38 12.03 -19.13
C TRP A 95 -25.98 10.77 -19.90
N MET A 96 -25.91 10.84 -21.24
CA MET A 96 -25.48 9.71 -22.07
C MET A 96 -24.04 9.28 -21.77
N TYR A 97 -23.18 10.22 -21.40
CA TYR A 97 -21.77 9.95 -21.06
C TYR A 97 -21.54 9.74 -19.57
N LEU A 98 -22.22 10.50 -18.71
CA LEU A 98 -22.06 10.42 -17.26
C LEU A 98 -22.68 9.14 -16.69
N LEU A 99 -23.79 8.62 -17.23
CA LEU A 99 -24.39 7.37 -16.73
C LEU A 99 -23.46 6.16 -16.89
N PRO A 100 -22.87 5.89 -18.08
CA PRO A 100 -21.90 4.81 -18.21
C PRO A 100 -20.70 4.97 -17.27
N VAL A 101 -20.16 6.18 -17.14
CA VAL A 101 -19.00 6.45 -16.27
C VAL A 101 -19.34 6.22 -14.79
N THR A 102 -20.48 6.71 -14.33
CA THR A 102 -20.94 6.51 -12.95
C THR A 102 -21.22 5.04 -12.65
N LEU A 103 -21.87 4.32 -13.57
CA LEU A 103 -22.08 2.88 -13.46
C LEU A 103 -20.76 2.11 -13.44
N TRP A 104 -19.78 2.50 -14.27
CA TRP A 104 -18.44 1.92 -14.27
C TRP A 104 -17.72 2.16 -12.94
N CYS A 105 -17.73 3.40 -12.43
CA CYS A 105 -17.14 3.73 -11.14
C CYS A 105 -17.80 2.96 -9.99
N LEU A 106 -19.13 2.79 -10.02
CA LEU A 106 -19.86 1.99 -9.04
C LEU A 106 -19.50 0.51 -9.13
N TRP A 107 -19.30 0.01 -10.34
CA TRP A 107 -18.87 -1.37 -10.59
C TRP A 107 -17.45 -1.62 -10.08
N GLU A 108 -16.50 -0.76 -10.40
CA GLU A 108 -15.13 -0.78 -9.88
C GLU A 108 -15.11 -0.71 -8.36
N TRP A 109 -15.90 0.21 -7.78
CA TRP A 109 -16.05 0.30 -6.34
C TRP A 109 -16.61 -1.00 -5.76
N TYR A 110 -17.64 -1.58 -6.36
CA TYR A 110 -18.27 -2.83 -5.93
C TYR A 110 -17.30 -4.03 -5.97
N GLN A 111 -16.43 -4.09 -6.99
CA GLN A 111 -15.43 -5.14 -7.14
C GLN A 111 -14.14 -4.89 -6.35
N HIS A 112 -13.97 -3.70 -5.77
CA HIS A 112 -12.71 -3.33 -5.17
C HIS A 112 -12.31 -4.31 -4.04
N PRO A 113 -11.07 -4.86 -4.05
CA PRO A 113 -10.65 -5.89 -3.09
C PRO A 113 -10.57 -5.38 -1.64
N GLY A 114 -10.51 -4.06 -1.46
CA GLY A 114 -10.61 -3.41 -0.15
C GLY A 114 -12.03 -3.35 0.43
N GLN A 115 -13.06 -3.81 -0.31
CA GLN A 115 -14.40 -3.94 0.24
C GLN A 115 -14.42 -5.02 1.34
N SER A 116 -15.19 -4.78 2.40
CA SER A 116 -15.40 -5.71 3.52
C SER A 116 -15.92 -7.10 3.10
N ARG A 117 -16.47 -7.21 1.88
CA ARG A 117 -16.94 -8.45 1.26
C ARG A 117 -15.80 -9.40 0.89
N PHE A 118 -14.67 -8.88 0.41
CA PHE A 118 -13.51 -9.68 0.02
C PHE A 118 -12.55 -9.87 1.19
N THR A 119 -12.33 -8.82 2.00
CA THR A 119 -11.52 -8.90 3.23
C THR A 119 -12.41 -8.88 4.47
N ARG A 120 -12.78 -10.06 4.98
CA ARG A 120 -13.53 -10.23 6.26
C ARG A 120 -12.80 -9.66 7.48
N ARG A 121 -11.49 -9.43 7.38
CA ARG A 121 -10.65 -8.92 8.47
C ARG A 121 -9.80 -7.76 7.93
N PRO A 122 -9.73 -6.62 8.64
CA PRO A 122 -8.80 -5.57 8.29
C PRO A 122 -7.38 -6.15 8.35
N VAL A 123 -6.70 -6.11 7.20
CA VAL A 123 -5.32 -6.54 7.05
C VAL A 123 -4.48 -5.34 7.47
N ASP A 124 -3.89 -5.47 8.64
CA ASP A 124 -3.01 -4.46 9.23
C ASP A 124 -1.58 -4.98 9.24
N ILE A 125 -0.61 -4.08 9.39
CA ILE A 125 0.83 -4.38 9.46
C ILE A 125 1.09 -5.47 10.50
N THR A 126 0.36 -5.45 11.62
CA THR A 126 0.48 -6.43 12.71
C THR A 126 -0.09 -7.81 12.36
N ARG A 127 -1.13 -7.88 11.51
CA ARG A 127 -1.85 -9.14 11.20
C ARG A 127 -1.36 -9.84 9.94
N LEU A 128 -0.88 -9.06 8.97
CA LEU A 128 -0.40 -9.55 7.68
C LEU A 128 0.68 -10.64 7.83
N PRO A 129 1.76 -10.45 8.62
CA PRO A 129 2.80 -11.46 8.75
C PRO A 129 2.30 -12.79 9.33
N HIS A 130 1.32 -12.73 10.24
CA HIS A 130 0.73 -13.93 10.83
C HIS A 130 -0.16 -14.70 9.85
N ILE A 131 -0.84 -14.01 8.94
CA ILE A 131 -1.59 -14.64 7.83
C ILE A 131 -0.60 -15.27 6.85
N PHE A 132 0.49 -14.58 6.53
CA PHE A 132 1.53 -15.06 5.63
C PHE A 132 2.38 -16.20 6.21
N ALA A 133 2.39 -16.41 7.53
CA ALA A 133 3.19 -17.46 8.16
C ALA A 133 2.83 -18.89 7.69
N SER A 134 1.62 -19.13 7.19
CA SER A 134 1.27 -20.42 6.57
C SER A 134 1.87 -20.60 5.17
N LEU A 135 2.02 -19.49 4.42
CA LEU A 135 2.59 -19.49 3.07
C LEU A 135 4.12 -19.43 3.10
N SER A 136 4.69 -18.71 4.08
CA SER A 136 6.12 -18.55 4.29
C SER A 136 6.49 -18.89 5.74
N PRO A 137 6.65 -20.19 6.05
CA PRO A 137 6.97 -20.67 7.39
C PRO A 137 8.21 -20.04 8.01
N ALA A 138 9.20 -19.62 7.22
CA ALA A 138 10.45 -19.01 7.70
C ALA A 138 10.25 -17.77 8.59
N ILE A 139 9.10 -17.08 8.48
CA ILE A 139 8.79 -15.89 9.27
C ILE A 139 8.25 -16.28 10.67
N ALA A 140 7.74 -17.50 10.83
CA ALA A 140 7.12 -18.00 12.05
C ALA A 140 7.99 -17.87 13.32
N PRO A 141 9.28 -18.28 13.35
CA PRO A 141 10.10 -18.08 14.54
C PRO A 141 10.29 -16.59 14.88
N VAL A 142 10.42 -15.73 13.86
CA VAL A 142 10.56 -14.27 14.05
C VAL A 142 9.30 -13.66 14.66
N LEU A 143 8.12 -14.14 14.28
CA LEU A 143 6.86 -13.69 14.82
C LEU A 143 6.53 -14.28 16.20
N ALA A 144 7.00 -15.48 16.51
CA ALA A 144 6.75 -16.12 17.80
C ALA A 144 7.49 -15.42 18.95
N ASP A 145 8.67 -14.88 18.67
CA ASP A 145 9.50 -14.17 19.66
C ASP A 145 9.28 -12.65 19.67
N GLY A 146 8.67 -12.10 18.61
CA GLY A 146 8.42 -10.67 18.44
C GLY A 146 7.33 -10.14 19.38
N ASP A 147 7.29 -8.82 19.54
CA ASP A 147 6.21 -8.16 20.26
C ASP A 147 4.96 -8.17 19.36
N PRO A 148 3.78 -8.67 19.80
CA PRO A 148 2.58 -8.77 18.97
C PRO A 148 2.11 -7.42 18.40
N GLU A 149 2.43 -6.30 19.04
CA GLU A 149 2.05 -4.97 18.56
C GLU A 149 3.13 -4.29 17.73
N LYS A 150 4.41 -4.58 18.04
CA LYS A 150 5.57 -3.91 17.42
C LYS A 150 6.35 -4.80 16.45
N LEU A 151 5.88 -6.04 16.23
CA LEU A 151 6.52 -7.06 15.40
C LEU A 151 8.00 -7.23 15.75
N PHE A 152 8.87 -6.74 14.86
CA PHE A 152 10.33 -6.83 14.93
C PHE A 152 10.97 -5.78 15.84
N HIS A 153 10.22 -4.78 16.30
CA HIS A 153 10.72 -3.68 17.13
C HIS A 153 10.61 -3.95 18.65
N GLY A 154 10.37 -5.21 19.04
CA GLY A 154 10.28 -5.66 20.43
C GLY A 154 11.62 -5.86 21.15
N GLY A 155 11.56 -6.18 22.44
CA GLY A 155 12.72 -6.28 23.33
C GLY A 155 13.83 -7.21 22.82
N LYS A 156 15.08 -6.70 22.83
CA LYS A 156 16.27 -7.40 22.37
C LYS A 156 16.59 -8.61 23.27
N ARG A 157 16.04 -9.80 22.96
CA ARG A 157 16.53 -11.05 23.55
C ARG A 157 18.03 -11.21 23.23
N PRO A 158 18.83 -11.78 24.14
CA PRO A 158 20.27 -11.98 23.90
C PRO A 158 20.54 -12.84 22.65
N GLU A 159 19.63 -13.76 22.32
CA GLU A 159 19.72 -14.68 21.19
C GLU A 159 19.54 -14.00 19.80
N ARG A 160 18.90 -12.82 19.73
CA ARG A 160 18.65 -12.07 18.48
C ARG A 160 19.51 -10.81 18.36
N ARG A 161 20.63 -10.77 19.07
CA ARG A 161 21.58 -9.66 18.92
C ARG A 161 22.13 -9.67 17.50
N VAL A 162 22.29 -8.48 16.96
CA VAL A 162 22.99 -8.30 15.68
C VAL A 162 24.42 -8.79 15.87
N ALA A 163 24.99 -9.40 14.83
CA ALA A 163 26.40 -9.77 14.82
C ALA A 163 27.27 -8.56 15.20
N LEU A 164 28.31 -8.81 15.98
CA LEU A 164 29.22 -7.77 16.44
C LEU A 164 29.98 -7.18 15.24
N THR A 165 30.20 -5.88 15.25
CA THR A 165 31.16 -5.26 14.34
C THR A 165 32.57 -5.71 14.74
N PRO A 166 33.54 -5.73 13.80
CA PRO A 166 34.92 -6.10 14.11
C PRO A 166 35.51 -5.26 15.26
N GLU A 167 35.19 -3.97 15.31
CA GLU A 167 35.60 -3.04 16.37
C GLU A 167 35.02 -3.45 17.73
N ALA A 168 33.71 -3.69 17.81
CA ALA A 168 33.05 -4.13 19.04
C ALA A 168 33.54 -5.52 19.49
N PHE A 169 33.86 -6.40 18.54
CA PHE A 169 34.43 -7.72 18.84
C PHE A 169 35.84 -7.60 19.44
N VAL A 170 36.68 -6.74 18.87
CA VAL A 170 38.03 -6.46 19.36
C VAL A 170 38.01 -5.83 20.76
N GLU A 171 37.07 -4.92 21.00
CA GLU A 171 36.85 -4.31 22.32
C GLU A 171 36.39 -5.35 23.35
N GLN A 172 35.38 -6.18 23.00
CA GLN A 172 34.85 -7.22 23.87
C GLN A 172 35.89 -8.27 24.27
N HIS A 173 36.81 -8.62 23.37
CA HIS A 173 37.86 -9.62 23.60
C HIS A 173 39.23 -9.01 23.92
N THR A 174 39.32 -7.67 24.10
CA THR A 174 40.55 -6.94 24.42
C THR A 174 41.74 -7.33 23.53
N LEU A 175 41.52 -7.35 22.21
CA LEU A 175 42.50 -7.86 21.24
C LEU A 175 43.55 -6.84 20.79
N ILE A 176 43.40 -5.56 21.15
CA ILE A 176 44.37 -4.50 20.84
C ILE A 176 45.15 -4.12 22.10
N THR A 177 46.47 -4.15 21.99
CA THR A 177 47.39 -3.60 23.00
C THR A 177 48.29 -2.58 22.31
N ASN A 178 48.43 -1.38 22.87
CA ASN A 178 49.32 -0.32 22.34
C ASN A 178 49.10 -0.02 20.84
N MET A 179 47.84 0.11 20.39
CA MET A 179 47.49 0.37 18.99
C MET A 179 47.93 -0.74 18.00
N GLN A 180 48.27 -1.93 18.48
CA GLN A 180 48.60 -3.10 17.66
C GLN A 180 47.71 -4.28 18.04
N LEU A 181 47.39 -5.11 17.04
CA LEU A 181 46.62 -6.35 17.23
C LEU A 181 47.51 -7.39 17.89
N ASP A 182 47.10 -7.92 19.04
CA ASP A 182 47.73 -9.09 19.64
C ASP A 182 47.33 -10.36 18.86
N VAL A 183 48.22 -10.78 17.98
CA VAL A 183 48.04 -11.96 17.12
C VAL A 183 47.87 -13.24 17.93
N ALA A 184 48.53 -13.36 19.10
CA ALA A 184 48.45 -14.55 19.92
C ALA A 184 47.10 -14.65 20.63
N ALA A 185 46.61 -13.54 21.18
CA ALA A 185 45.27 -13.45 21.77
C ALA A 185 44.17 -13.67 20.71
N ALA A 186 44.30 -13.04 19.54
CA ALA A 186 43.37 -13.21 18.43
C ALA A 186 43.31 -14.66 17.96
N ARG A 187 44.48 -15.32 17.79
CA ARG A 187 44.55 -16.74 17.41
C ARG A 187 43.84 -17.63 18.42
N ARG A 188 44.04 -17.39 19.73
CA ARG A 188 43.34 -18.15 20.79
C ARG A 188 41.84 -17.95 20.75
N CYS A 189 41.38 -16.71 20.53
CA CYS A 189 39.96 -16.37 20.41
C CYS A 189 39.32 -17.11 19.23
N PHE A 190 39.93 -17.06 18.03
CA PHE A 190 39.42 -17.77 16.86
C PHE A 190 39.49 -19.28 17.00
N MET A 191 40.54 -19.83 17.61
CA MET A 191 40.62 -21.27 17.89
C MET A 191 39.51 -21.74 18.84
N ALA A 192 39.11 -20.92 19.81
CA ALA A 192 37.99 -21.24 20.70
C ALA A 192 36.62 -21.26 19.96
N GLN A 193 36.48 -20.49 18.88
CA GLN A 193 35.24 -20.45 18.08
C GLN A 193 35.03 -21.68 17.20
N LEU A 194 36.07 -22.49 16.95
CA LEU A 194 35.97 -23.71 16.14
C LEU A 194 35.08 -24.80 16.77
N GLY A 195 34.77 -24.69 18.06
CA GLY A 195 33.91 -25.64 18.77
C GLY A 195 34.61 -26.96 19.08
N LYS A 196 33.82 -28.00 19.34
CA LYS A 196 34.32 -29.35 19.66
C LYS A 196 34.46 -30.18 18.39
N PRO A 197 35.53 -30.99 18.25
CA PRO A 197 35.67 -31.88 17.11
C PRO A 197 34.53 -32.92 17.12
N LEU A 198 33.87 -33.09 15.97
CA LEU A 198 32.79 -34.04 15.80
C LEU A 198 33.37 -35.41 15.41
N THR A 199 33.31 -36.38 16.33
CA THR A 199 33.78 -37.75 16.07
C THR A 199 32.66 -38.68 15.60
N SER A 200 31.41 -38.41 16.00
CA SER A 200 30.23 -39.18 15.63
C SER A 200 29.00 -38.29 15.49
N TRP A 201 27.99 -38.77 14.75
CA TRP A 201 26.70 -38.10 14.62
C TRP A 201 25.98 -37.91 15.97
N LYS A 202 26.28 -38.76 16.96
CA LYS A 202 25.68 -38.66 18.30
C LYS A 202 26.14 -37.42 19.05
N ASP A 203 27.34 -36.94 18.76
CA ASP A 203 28.00 -35.81 19.44
C ASP A 203 27.41 -34.45 19.01
N MET A 204 26.68 -34.43 17.89
CA MET A 204 26.02 -33.23 17.37
C MET A 204 24.84 -32.79 18.25
N ALA A 205 24.70 -31.48 18.41
CA ALA A 205 23.54 -30.90 19.06
C ALA A 205 22.24 -31.19 18.27
N PRO A 206 21.06 -31.15 18.90
CA PRO A 206 19.79 -31.44 18.21
C PRO A 206 19.53 -30.54 17.00
N HIS A 207 19.91 -29.26 17.07
CA HIS A 207 19.75 -28.31 15.96
C HIS A 207 20.73 -28.58 14.80
N GLU A 208 21.96 -29.00 15.11
CA GLU A 208 22.96 -29.41 14.11
C GLU A 208 22.50 -30.68 13.37
N LYS A 209 21.94 -31.66 14.09
CA LYS A 209 21.36 -32.88 13.51
C LYS A 209 20.21 -32.55 12.55
N ALA A 210 19.34 -31.62 12.92
CA ALA A 210 18.23 -31.19 12.09
C ALA A 210 18.72 -30.51 10.79
N LEU A 211 19.68 -29.59 10.88
CA LEU A 211 20.28 -28.93 9.71
C LEU A 211 21.04 -29.94 8.82
N PHE A 212 21.80 -30.83 9.43
CA PHE A 212 22.51 -31.89 8.71
C PHE A 212 21.54 -32.79 7.93
N ALA A 213 20.39 -33.14 8.52
CA ALA A 213 19.35 -33.91 7.82
C ALA A 213 18.73 -33.13 6.65
N ILE A 214 18.48 -31.82 6.79
CA ILE A 214 17.98 -30.97 5.69
C ILE A 214 18.98 -30.95 4.53
N PHE A 215 20.25 -30.67 4.83
CA PHE A 215 21.30 -30.62 3.81
C PHE A 215 21.53 -32.00 3.18
N GLY A 216 21.47 -33.07 3.99
CA GLY A 216 21.65 -34.42 3.50
C GLY A 216 20.53 -34.87 2.56
N LEU A 217 19.27 -34.53 2.89
CA LEU A 217 18.13 -34.79 2.01
C LEU A 217 18.27 -34.07 0.67
N GLN A 218 18.74 -32.82 0.67
CA GLN A 218 18.90 -32.05 -0.55
C GLN A 218 20.12 -32.48 -1.38
N TYR A 219 21.27 -32.73 -0.76
CA TYR A 219 22.51 -32.96 -1.49
C TYR A 219 22.78 -34.44 -1.78
N PHE A 220 22.50 -35.34 -0.83
CA PHE A 220 22.80 -36.78 -1.01
C PHE A 220 21.64 -37.56 -1.61
N LEU A 221 20.40 -37.14 -1.35
CA LEU A 221 19.18 -37.86 -1.77
C LEU A 221 18.40 -37.14 -2.88
N ASP A 222 18.80 -35.91 -3.24
CA ASP A 222 18.12 -35.02 -4.19
C ASP A 222 16.61 -34.82 -3.91
N ASP A 223 16.18 -35.07 -2.67
CA ASP A 223 14.79 -34.91 -2.24
C ASP A 223 14.56 -33.52 -1.66
N ARG A 224 14.50 -32.54 -2.57
CA ARG A 224 14.20 -31.15 -2.24
C ARG A 224 12.85 -31.00 -1.51
N LYS A 225 11.85 -31.83 -1.85
CA LYS A 225 10.51 -31.71 -1.27
C LYS A 225 10.52 -32.12 0.20
N ALA A 226 11.19 -33.23 0.54
CA ALA A 226 11.34 -33.65 1.91
C ALA A 226 12.18 -32.66 2.73
N ALA A 227 13.27 -32.12 2.16
CA ALA A 227 14.10 -31.11 2.81
C ALA A 227 13.30 -29.83 3.17
N LEU A 228 12.53 -29.31 2.21
CA LEU A 228 11.66 -28.14 2.44
C LEU A 228 10.57 -28.44 3.48
N LYS A 229 9.91 -29.59 3.37
CA LYS A 229 8.88 -30.00 4.34
C LYS A 229 9.44 -30.08 5.76
N LEU A 230 10.64 -30.63 5.94
CA LEU A 230 11.29 -30.74 7.25
C LEU A 230 11.64 -29.36 7.80
N MET A 231 12.20 -28.48 6.96
CA MET A 231 12.49 -27.08 7.33
C MET A 231 11.22 -26.30 7.70
N ASP A 232 10.15 -26.43 6.93
CA ASP A 232 8.86 -25.78 7.21
C ASP A 232 8.24 -26.28 8.51
N THR A 233 8.31 -27.59 8.75
CA THR A 233 7.82 -28.20 9.99
C THR A 233 8.59 -27.68 11.21
N LEU A 234 9.92 -27.55 11.10
CA LEU A 234 10.75 -26.96 12.15
C LEU A 234 10.38 -25.50 12.40
N ASN A 235 10.25 -24.69 11.35
CA ASN A 235 9.87 -23.28 11.49
C ASN A 235 8.48 -23.10 12.12
N LEU A 236 7.51 -23.94 11.74
CA LEU A 236 6.17 -23.92 12.34
C LEU A 236 6.14 -24.42 13.78
N SER A 237 7.06 -25.31 14.16
CA SER A 237 7.18 -25.80 15.54
C SER A 237 7.54 -24.68 16.53
N CYS A 238 8.19 -23.61 16.06
CA CYS A 238 8.49 -22.43 16.87
C CYS A 238 7.25 -21.59 17.20
N ARG A 239 6.10 -21.81 16.55
CA ARG A 239 4.86 -21.14 16.92
C ARG A 239 4.41 -21.62 18.29
N ILE A 240 4.38 -20.71 19.25
CA ILE A 240 3.68 -20.93 20.52
C ILE A 240 2.22 -21.24 20.14
N LYS A 241 1.74 -22.45 20.46
CA LYS A 241 0.35 -22.84 20.24
C LYS A 241 -0.56 -21.83 20.94
N SER A 242 -1.16 -20.94 20.15
CA SER A 242 -2.20 -20.04 20.63
C SER A 242 -3.43 -20.88 20.97
N LYS A 243 -4.21 -20.48 21.98
CA LYS A 243 -5.53 -21.09 22.27
C LYS A 243 -6.40 -21.25 21.01
N ARG A 244 -6.22 -20.40 19.97
CA ARG A 244 -6.89 -20.49 18.67
C ARG A 244 -6.60 -21.75 17.87
N ASP A 245 -5.42 -22.37 18.03
CA ASP A 245 -5.07 -23.62 17.33
C ASP A 245 -5.67 -24.86 18.02
N SER A 246 -6.26 -24.69 19.23
CA SER A 246 -6.92 -25.78 19.98
C SER A 246 -8.43 -25.89 19.76
N GLY A 247 -9.01 -25.12 18.83
CA GLY A 247 -10.42 -25.28 18.44
C GLY A 247 -11.40 -25.21 19.61
N LYS A 248 -11.19 -24.28 20.55
CA LYS A 248 -12.15 -23.88 21.58
C LYS A 248 -12.41 -22.39 21.52
#